data_AF-A0A357LLQ7-F1
#
_entry.id   AF-A0A357LLQ7-F1
#
_cell.length_a   1.000
_cell.length_b   1.000
_cell.length_c   1.000
_cell.angle_alpha   90.00
_cell.angle_beta   90.00
_cell.angle_gamma   90.00
#
_symmetry.space_group_name_H-M   'P 1'
#
loop_
_entity.id
_entity.type
_entity.pdbx_description
1 polymer ?
#
loop_
_entity_poly.entity_id
_entity_poly.type
_entity_poly.pdbx_seq_one_letter_code
_entity_poly.pdbx_strand_id
1 'polypeptide(L)'
;VTEISGRGFSVSTVKHAHHTFDVDHEGKDSYRHRIAGAREVLLASRNRFALMHEMRGDDEPTLSELLGKLAPVDLVLIEGYKRDAHSKIEAFRAETNNPLIATDDPTIRAVASDTPMPLDCPVFDLDDTVAVADFILSEVGLIK
;
A
#
# COMPACT_ATOMS: atom_id res chain seq x y z
N VAL A 1 -1.90 4.57 8.60
CA VAL A 1 -3.37 4.31 8.56
C VAL A 1 -4.05 4.89 9.79
N THR A 2 -3.73 4.44 11.01
CA THR A 2 -4.38 4.86 12.26
C THR A 2 -4.53 6.38 12.38
N GLU A 3 -3.46 7.15 12.16
CA GLU A 3 -3.47 8.62 12.20
C GLU A 3 -4.51 9.24 11.27
N ILE A 4 -4.57 8.78 10.01
CA ILE A 4 -5.47 9.33 9.01
C ILE A 4 -6.93 8.92 9.30
N SER A 5 -7.16 7.64 9.62
CA SER A 5 -8.51 7.16 9.96
C SER A 5 -9.05 7.77 11.25
N GLY A 6 -8.17 8.01 12.23
CA GLY A 6 -8.55 8.65 13.50
C GLY A 6 -9.02 10.09 13.33
N ARG A 7 -8.68 10.74 12.22
CA ARG A 7 -9.12 12.09 11.84
C ARG A 7 -10.43 12.10 11.05
N GLY A 8 -11.05 10.93 10.83
CA GLY A 8 -12.35 10.80 10.18
C GLY A 8 -12.32 10.55 8.67
N PHE A 9 -11.14 10.41 8.06
CA PHE A 9 -11.02 10.03 6.65
C PHE A 9 -11.16 8.51 6.48
N SER A 10 -11.91 8.09 5.47
CA SER A 10 -11.96 6.70 5.04
C SER A 10 -10.68 6.35 4.28
N VAL A 11 -10.05 5.22 4.63
CA VAL A 11 -8.77 4.79 4.07
C VAL A 11 -8.83 3.34 3.60
N SER A 12 -8.38 3.10 2.37
CA SER A 12 -8.04 1.76 1.88
C SER A 12 -6.53 1.62 1.69
N THR A 13 -6.04 0.40 1.59
CA THR A 13 -4.61 0.13 1.38
C THR A 13 -4.40 -0.86 0.24
N VAL A 14 -3.37 -0.63 -0.57
CA VAL A 14 -2.85 -1.62 -1.53
C VAL A 14 -1.42 -1.93 -1.15
N LYS A 15 -1.05 -3.20 -1.07
CA LYS A 15 0.32 -3.64 -0.81
C LYS A 15 0.77 -4.58 -1.91
N HIS A 16 1.87 -4.24 -2.57
CA HIS A 16 2.55 -5.12 -3.51
C HIS A 16 3.57 -5.98 -2.77
N ALA A 17 3.35 -7.29 -2.73
CA ALA A 17 4.25 -8.23 -2.07
C ALA A 17 5.13 -8.93 -3.11
N HIS A 18 6.45 -8.93 -2.90
CA HIS A 18 7.41 -9.63 -3.77
C HIS A 18 7.46 -11.15 -3.56
N HIS A 19 6.63 -11.69 -2.66
CA HIS A 19 6.54 -13.12 -2.34
C HIS A 19 5.09 -13.59 -2.37
N THR A 20 4.89 -14.86 -2.67
CA THR A 20 3.58 -15.53 -2.55
C THR A 20 3.04 -15.37 -1.14
N PHE A 21 1.87 -14.74 -1.00
CA PHE A 21 1.15 -14.67 0.26
C PHE A 21 -0.14 -15.48 0.13
N ASP A 22 -0.39 -16.35 1.11
CA ASP A 22 -1.60 -17.14 1.17
C ASP A 22 -2.55 -16.54 2.21
N VAL A 23 -3.73 -16.11 1.76
CA VAL A 23 -4.79 -15.56 2.63
C VAL A 23 -5.49 -16.68 3.40
N ASP A 24 -5.50 -17.89 2.86
CA ASP A 24 -6.02 -19.10 3.47
C ASP A 24 -4.97 -20.20 3.60
N HIS A 25 -5.27 -21.30 4.29
CA HIS A 25 -4.30 -22.33 4.64
C HIS A 25 -4.95 -23.71 4.50
N GLU A 26 -4.12 -24.74 4.33
CA GLU A 26 -4.56 -26.12 4.23
C GLU A 26 -5.47 -26.52 5.41
N GLY A 27 -6.56 -27.25 5.11
CA GLY A 27 -7.59 -27.64 6.07
C GLY A 27 -8.81 -26.72 6.12
N LYS A 28 -8.80 -25.55 5.48
CA LYS A 28 -10.01 -24.72 5.29
C LYS A 28 -10.76 -25.07 4.00
N ASP A 29 -12.09 -24.90 4.01
CA ASP A 29 -12.91 -25.11 2.81
C ASP A 29 -12.53 -24.19 1.65
N SER A 30 -12.19 -22.93 1.94
CA SER A 30 -11.72 -21.98 0.93
C SER A 30 -10.46 -22.47 0.23
N TYR A 31 -9.54 -23.09 0.98
CA TYR A 31 -8.30 -23.63 0.44
C TYR A 31 -8.61 -24.81 -0.49
N ARG A 32 -9.52 -25.70 -0.07
CA ARG A 32 -9.96 -26.82 -0.92
C ARG A 32 -10.59 -26.32 -2.22
N HIS A 33 -11.44 -25.29 -2.18
CA HIS A 33 -12.05 -24.70 -3.39
C HIS A 33 -10.99 -24.08 -4.31
N ARG A 34 -10.05 -23.33 -3.74
CA ARG A 34 -8.95 -22.67 -4.45
C ARG A 34 -8.06 -23.70 -5.18
N ILE A 35 -7.60 -24.72 -4.48
CA ILE A 35 -6.77 -25.79 -5.06
C ILE A 35 -7.55 -26.64 -6.07
N ALA A 36 -8.87 -26.83 -5.87
CA ALA A 36 -9.73 -27.55 -6.82
C ALA A 36 -9.96 -26.83 -8.15
N GLY A 37 -9.49 -25.59 -8.31
CA GLY A 37 -9.56 -24.89 -9.60
C GLY A 37 -10.44 -23.66 -9.61
N ALA A 38 -11.00 -23.22 -8.47
CA ALA A 38 -11.78 -21.99 -8.43
C ALA A 38 -10.94 -20.79 -8.91
N ARG A 39 -11.47 -20.01 -9.86
CA ARG A 39 -10.85 -18.75 -10.30
C ARG A 39 -11.02 -17.65 -9.24
N GLU A 40 -12.17 -17.65 -8.58
CA GLU A 40 -12.43 -16.77 -7.45
C GLU A 40 -13.00 -17.57 -6.28
N VAL A 41 -12.59 -17.19 -5.07
CA VAL A 41 -13.14 -17.71 -3.82
C VAL A 41 -13.55 -16.52 -2.96
N LEU A 42 -14.87 -16.37 -2.76
CA LEU A 42 -15.46 -15.32 -1.94
C LEU A 42 -15.89 -15.88 -0.59
N LEU A 43 -15.23 -15.47 0.49
CA LEU A 43 -15.64 -15.77 1.86
C LEU A 43 -16.42 -14.59 2.42
N ALA A 44 -17.56 -14.85 3.05
CA ALA A 44 -18.37 -13.81 3.68
C ALA A 44 -18.73 -14.19 5.13
N SER A 45 -18.82 -13.17 5.98
CA SER A 45 -19.30 -13.25 7.35
C SER A 45 -20.12 -12.00 7.67
N ARG A 46 -20.71 -11.94 8.87
CA ARG A 46 -21.42 -10.73 9.34
C ARG A 46 -20.54 -9.48 9.37
N ASN A 47 -19.23 -9.64 9.58
CA ASN A 47 -18.34 -8.51 9.85
C ASN A 47 -17.49 -8.08 8.65
N ARG A 48 -17.25 -8.99 7.69
CA ARG A 48 -16.36 -8.77 6.55
C ARG A 48 -16.52 -9.86 5.49
N PHE A 49 -16.03 -9.57 4.28
CA PHE A 49 -15.76 -10.56 3.25
C PHE A 49 -14.29 -10.51 2.83
N ALA A 50 -13.83 -11.58 2.18
CA ALA A 50 -12.52 -11.66 1.53
C ALA A 50 -12.69 -12.31 0.15
N LEU A 51 -12.13 -11.69 -0.88
CA LEU A 51 -12.12 -12.20 -2.25
C LEU A 51 -10.69 -12.59 -2.61
N MET A 52 -10.48 -13.86 -2.96
CA MET A 52 -9.23 -14.34 -3.55
C MET A 52 -9.44 -14.54 -5.05
N HIS A 53 -8.57 -13.95 -5.85
CA HIS A 53 -8.56 -14.06 -7.31
C HIS A 53 -7.29 -14.81 -7.73
N GLU A 54 -7.45 -15.98 -8.32
CA GLU A 54 -6.34 -16.82 -8.80
C GLU A 54 -5.98 -16.43 -10.23
N MET A 55 -4.73 -15.99 -10.43
CA MET A 55 -4.24 -15.57 -11.76
C MET A 55 -4.27 -16.71 -12.77
N ARG A 56 -3.91 -17.94 -12.36
CA ARG A 56 -3.92 -19.14 -13.21
C ARG A 56 -3.27 -18.97 -14.60
N GLY A 57 -2.20 -18.18 -14.68
CA GLY A 57 -1.48 -17.88 -15.91
C GLY A 57 -1.87 -16.57 -16.59
N ASP A 58 -2.87 -15.85 -16.07
CA ASP A 58 -3.14 -14.46 -16.44
C ASP A 58 -2.02 -13.53 -15.92
N ASP A 59 -1.79 -12.43 -16.64
CA ASP A 59 -0.83 -11.39 -16.26
C ASP A 59 -1.28 -10.66 -14.99
N GLU A 60 -0.31 -10.26 -14.16
CA GLU A 60 -0.58 -9.49 -12.94
C GLU A 60 -1.38 -8.20 -13.25
N PRO A 61 -2.47 -7.90 -12.51
CA PRO A 61 -3.25 -6.71 -12.78
C PRO A 61 -2.44 -5.45 -12.52
N THR A 62 -2.67 -4.44 -13.33
CA THR A 62 -2.10 -3.10 -13.12
C THR A 62 -2.60 -2.50 -11.82
N LEU A 63 -1.84 -1.55 -11.25
CA LEU A 63 -2.27 -0.80 -10.07
C LEU A 63 -3.64 -0.15 -10.29
N SER A 64 -3.89 0.42 -11.47
CA SER A 64 -5.18 1.04 -11.83
C SER A 64 -6.34 0.05 -11.75
N GLU A 65 -6.17 -1.18 -12.25
CA GLU A 65 -7.20 -2.22 -12.18
C GLU A 65 -7.46 -2.68 -10.75
N LEU A 66 -6.42 -2.76 -9.91
CA LEU A 66 -6.55 -3.09 -8.49
C LEU A 66 -7.27 -2.00 -7.71
N LEU A 67 -6.97 -0.73 -7.98
CA LEU A 67 -7.67 0.41 -7.37
C LEU A 67 -9.17 0.38 -7.70
N GLY A 68 -9.54 -0.03 -8.92
CA GLY A 68 -10.94 -0.22 -9.33
C GLY A 68 -11.70 -1.31 -8.56
N LYS A 69 -11.02 -2.19 -7.82
CA LYS A 69 -11.64 -3.23 -6.98
C LYS A 69 -11.95 -2.74 -5.56
N LEU A 70 -11.42 -1.60 -5.15
CA LEU A 70 -11.63 -1.05 -3.81
C LEU A 70 -12.98 -0.35 -3.69
N ALA A 71 -13.51 -0.32 -2.47
CA ALA A 71 -14.63 0.54 -2.15
C ALA A 71 -14.21 2.02 -2.27
N PRO A 72 -15.14 2.94 -2.61
CA PRO A 72 -14.84 4.36 -2.62
C PRO A 72 -14.44 4.81 -1.21
N VAL A 73 -13.30 5.50 -1.13
CA VAL A 73 -12.72 6.05 0.10
C VAL A 73 -12.07 7.41 -0.21
N ASP A 74 -11.78 8.19 0.83
CA ASP A 74 -11.15 9.51 0.68
C ASP A 74 -9.67 9.39 0.26
N LEU A 75 -8.97 8.35 0.74
CA LEU A 75 -7.56 8.12 0.46
C LEU A 75 -7.22 6.64 0.32
N VAL A 76 -6.37 6.32 -0.66
CA VAL A 76 -5.73 5.00 -0.77
C VAL A 76 -4.24 5.13 -0.47
N LEU A 77 -3.74 4.37 0.51
CA LEU A 77 -2.31 4.27 0.79
C LEU A 77 -1.73 3.07 0.06
N ILE A 78 -0.64 3.29 -0.69
CA ILE A 78 -0.02 2.27 -1.53
C ILE A 78 1.37 1.95 -0.96
N GLU A 79 1.60 0.68 -0.63
CA GLU A 79 2.90 0.16 -0.23
C GLU A 79 3.49 -0.66 -1.40
N GLY A 80 4.57 -0.17 -1.99
CA GLY A 80 5.19 -0.78 -3.17
C GLY A 80 5.02 0.07 -4.42
N TYR A 81 4.88 -0.57 -5.60
CA TYR A 81 4.69 0.12 -6.89
C TYR A 81 5.69 1.26 -7.15
N LYS A 82 6.98 1.02 -6.84
CA LYS A 82 8.05 2.04 -6.90
C LYS A 82 8.19 2.74 -8.26
N ARG A 83 7.76 2.06 -9.35
CA ARG A 83 7.87 2.55 -10.74
C ARG A 83 6.62 3.23 -11.26
N ASP A 84 5.53 3.23 -10.49
CA ASP A 84 4.28 3.88 -10.89
C ASP A 84 4.34 5.39 -10.68
N ALA A 85 3.53 6.14 -11.41
CA ALA A 85 3.62 7.60 -11.49
C ALA A 85 2.92 8.37 -10.34
N HIS A 86 2.34 7.68 -9.35
CA HIS A 86 1.65 8.33 -8.23
C HIS A 86 2.65 9.01 -7.28
N SER A 87 2.20 10.06 -6.58
CA SER A 87 2.99 10.74 -5.55
C SER A 87 3.35 9.77 -4.43
N LYS A 88 4.62 9.78 -4.02
CA LYS A 88 5.19 8.81 -3.07
C LYS A 88 5.95 9.49 -1.95
N ILE A 89 6.07 8.77 -0.83
CA ILE A 89 7.04 9.04 0.22
C ILE A 89 8.00 7.86 0.24
N GLU A 90 9.29 8.13 0.13
CA GLU A 90 10.31 7.08 0.23
C GLU A 90 10.61 6.79 1.69
N ALA A 91 10.48 5.53 2.12
CA ALA A 91 10.96 5.09 3.43
C ALA A 91 12.39 4.57 3.30
N PHE A 92 13.34 5.21 3.98
CA PHE A 92 14.75 4.85 4.00
C PHE A 92 15.17 4.38 5.40
N ARG A 93 15.88 3.25 5.47
CA ARG A 93 16.52 2.76 6.70
C ARG A 93 18.00 2.55 6.45
N ALA A 94 18.85 3.18 7.26
CA ALA A 94 20.30 3.08 7.14
C ALA A 94 20.80 1.62 7.23
N GLU A 95 20.14 0.78 8.03
CA GLU A 95 20.47 -0.65 8.14
C GLU A 95 20.36 -1.40 6.80
N THR A 96 19.36 -1.06 5.98
CA THR A 96 19.16 -1.71 4.67
C THR A 96 20.11 -1.17 3.60
N ASN A 97 20.59 0.07 3.78
CA ASN A 97 21.55 0.76 2.92
C ASN A 97 21.24 0.69 1.41
N ASN A 98 19.96 0.69 1.05
CA ASN A 98 19.53 0.77 -0.34
C ASN A 98 19.76 2.19 -0.88
N PRO A 99 20.15 2.37 -2.15
CA PRO A 99 20.25 3.71 -2.73
C PRO A 99 18.87 4.40 -2.72
N LEU A 100 18.89 5.70 -2.45
CA LEU A 100 17.68 6.53 -2.55
C LEU A 100 17.16 6.58 -3.98
N ILE A 101 15.85 6.58 -4.11
CA ILE A 101 15.12 6.78 -5.37
C ILE A 101 14.77 8.28 -5.53
N ALA A 102 14.58 8.99 -4.42
CA ALA A 102 14.22 10.40 -4.35
C ALA A 102 15.15 11.34 -5.16
N THR A 103 16.39 10.93 -5.41
CA THR A 103 17.36 11.72 -6.19
C THR A 103 16.98 11.83 -7.66
N ASP A 104 16.32 10.81 -8.22
CA ASP A 104 16.08 10.69 -9.66
C ASP A 104 14.59 10.54 -10.01
N ASP A 105 13.71 10.37 -9.02
CA ASP A 105 12.28 10.20 -9.23
C ASP A 105 11.47 11.44 -8.75
N PRO A 106 10.93 12.25 -9.68
CA PRO A 106 10.20 13.48 -9.34
C PRO A 106 8.84 13.22 -8.66
N THR A 107 8.37 11.97 -8.63
CA THR A 107 7.13 11.60 -7.94
C THR A 107 7.33 11.43 -6.43
N ILE A 108 8.58 11.36 -5.96
CA ILE A 108 8.90 11.34 -4.53
C ILE A 108 8.74 12.75 -3.97
N ARG A 109 7.79 12.91 -3.06
CA ARG A 109 7.44 14.21 -2.46
C ARG A 109 8.11 14.46 -1.12
N ALA A 110 8.51 13.39 -0.43
CA ALA A 110 9.24 13.43 0.82
C ALA A 110 9.99 12.11 1.05
N VAL A 111 10.91 12.13 2.01
CA VAL A 111 11.59 10.93 2.52
C VAL A 111 11.29 10.79 4.01
N ALA A 112 11.00 9.58 4.47
CA ALA A 112 10.96 9.23 5.89
C ALA A 112 12.21 8.38 6.19
N SER A 113 13.07 8.85 7.10
CA SER A 113 14.39 8.25 7.36
C SER A 113 14.68 8.10 8.86
N ASP A 114 15.43 7.05 9.23
CA ASP A 114 16.02 6.88 10.58
C ASP A 114 17.35 7.63 10.75
N THR A 115 17.81 8.31 9.71
CA THR A 115 19.08 9.05 9.69
C THR A 115 18.92 10.39 8.97
N PRO A 116 19.60 11.46 9.41
CA PRO A 116 19.56 12.75 8.71
C PRO A 116 20.09 12.65 7.28
N MET A 117 19.38 13.27 6.32
CA MET A 117 19.77 13.26 4.91
C MET A 117 19.71 14.66 4.31
N PRO A 118 20.73 15.10 3.56
CA PRO A 118 20.71 16.39 2.86
C PRO A 118 19.95 16.27 1.53
N LEU A 119 18.62 16.31 1.57
CA LEU A 119 17.75 16.25 0.40
C LEU A 119 17.01 17.57 0.17
N ASP A 120 16.63 17.83 -1.08
CA ASP A 120 15.86 19.03 -1.47
C ASP A 120 14.37 18.91 -1.11
N CYS A 121 13.87 17.70 -0.86
CA CYS A 121 12.51 17.44 -0.39
C CYS A 121 12.45 17.31 1.15
N PRO A 122 11.26 17.47 1.76
CA PRO A 122 11.08 17.26 3.19
C PRO A 122 11.58 15.87 3.64
N VAL A 123 12.30 15.84 4.76
CA VAL A 123 12.74 14.61 5.42
C VAL A 123 12.08 14.51 6.79
N PHE A 124 11.32 13.44 7.01
CA PHE A 124 10.65 13.14 8.27
C PHE A 124 11.38 12.03 9.01
N ASP A 125 11.23 12.00 10.34
CA ASP A 125 11.57 10.82 11.14
C ASP A 125 10.62 9.66 10.74
N LEU A 126 11.17 8.45 10.58
CA LEU A 126 10.39 7.26 10.23
C LEU A 126 9.26 6.95 11.23
N ASP A 127 9.47 7.26 12.50
CA ASP A 127 8.53 6.95 13.57
C ASP A 127 7.59 8.14 13.86
N ASP A 128 7.82 9.32 13.27
CA ASP A 128 6.90 10.46 13.33
C ASP A 128 5.74 10.30 12.34
N THR A 129 4.91 9.29 12.62
CA THR A 129 3.74 8.96 11.82
C THR A 129 2.68 10.07 11.79
N VAL A 130 2.70 10.98 12.78
CA VAL A 130 1.80 12.14 12.84
C VAL A 130 2.20 13.16 11.78
N ALA A 131 3.48 13.56 11.74
CA ALA A 131 4.00 14.50 10.75
C ALA A 131 3.87 13.95 9.33
N VAL A 132 4.14 12.66 9.12
CA VAL A 132 3.95 12.00 7.83
C VAL A 132 2.47 12.03 7.41
N ALA A 133 1.54 11.77 8.33
CA ALA A 133 0.11 11.85 8.04
C ALA A 133 -0.36 13.28 7.70
N ASP A 134 0.14 14.29 8.43
CA ASP A 134 -0.12 15.71 8.14
C ASP A 134 0.32 16.06 6.71
N PHE A 135 1.54 15.68 6.36
CA PHE A 135 2.10 15.91 5.03
C PHE A 135 1.27 15.25 3.94
N ILE A 136 0.93 13.96 4.08
CA ILE A 136 0.12 13.23 3.09
C ILE A 136 -1.22 13.92 2.88
N LEU A 137 -1.91 14.27 3.96
CA LEU A 137 -3.24 14.87 3.87
C LEU A 137 -3.21 16.27 3.25
N SER A 138 -2.15 17.05 3.49
CA SER A 138 -1.96 18.36 2.87
C SER A 138 -1.66 18.23 1.37
N GLU A 139 -0.72 17.34 1.01
CA GLU A 139 -0.30 17.08 -0.37
C GLU A 139 -1.47 16.64 -1.27
N VAL A 140 -2.37 15.82 -0.73
CA VAL A 140 -3.57 15.35 -1.46
C VAL A 140 -4.79 16.27 -1.30
N GLY A 141 -4.64 17.40 -0.60
CA GLY A 141 -5.68 18.43 -0.46
C GLY A 141 -6.86 18.06 0.45
N LEU A 142 -6.68 17.07 1.34
CA LEU A 142 -7.68 16.67 2.34
C LEU A 142 -7.65 17.58 3.58
N ILE A 143 -6.53 18.25 3.85
CA ILE A 143 -6.41 19.31 4.84
C ILE A 143 -5.70 20.54 4.25
N LYS A 144 -5.83 21.69 4.91
CA LYS A 144 -5.18 22.95 4.53
C LYS A 144 -3.83 23.13 5.18
#